data_AF-A0A936Q0U1-F1
#
_entry.id   AF-A0A936Q0U1-F1
#
_cell.length_a   1.000
_cell.length_b   1.000
_cell.length_c   1.000
_cell.angle_alpha   90.00
_cell.angle_beta   90.00
_cell.angle_gamma   90.00
#
_symmetry.space_group_name_H-M   'P 1'
#
loop_
_entity.id
_entity.type
_entity.pdbx_description
1 polymer ?
#
loop_
_entity_poly.entity_id
_entity_poly.type
_entity_poly.pdbx_seq_one_letter_code
_entity_poly.pdbx_strand_id
1 'polypeptide(L)'
;MRGLLFTLLTFGCAAAPEPTRLEDCAAVEDAVVRGDCQLKFTTPLLEDPKALDAALALVPEGVERDALIARLAVTDPRRGARLCKAMTTPEGQQKCQQVLGRPHLGAPRKTKP
;
A
#
# COMPACT_ATOMS: atom_id res chain seq x y z
N MET A 1 -38.98 39.51 26.46
CA MET A 1 -37.81 39.35 25.58
C MET A 1 -36.71 38.65 26.35
N ARG A 2 -36.55 37.34 26.17
CA ARG A 2 -35.43 36.57 26.73
C ARG A 2 -35.01 35.60 25.65
N GLY A 3 -34.08 36.08 24.82
CA GLY A 3 -33.53 35.32 23.70
C GLY A 3 -32.68 34.19 24.26
N LEU A 4 -33.19 32.97 24.09
CA LEU A 4 -32.40 31.74 24.09
C LEU A 4 -31.49 31.78 22.86
N LEU A 5 -30.22 32.14 23.03
CA LEU A 5 -29.17 31.74 22.09
C LEU A 5 -28.50 30.49 22.65
N PHE A 6 -29.04 29.35 22.23
CA PHE A 6 -28.40 28.05 22.36
C PHE A 6 -27.39 27.93 21.22
N THR A 7 -26.13 28.25 21.48
CA THR A 7 -25.04 28.10 20.52
C THR A 7 -24.78 26.61 20.30
N LEU A 8 -25.32 26.08 19.20
CA LEU A 8 -25.05 24.74 18.67
C LEU A 8 -23.57 24.62 18.31
N LEU A 9 -22.77 24.08 19.23
CA LEU A 9 -21.46 23.50 18.94
C LEU A 9 -21.67 22.14 18.23
N THR A 10 -22.02 22.18 16.95
CA THR A 10 -21.91 21.01 16.08
C THR A 10 -20.44 20.83 15.69
N PHE A 11 -19.68 20.18 16.57
CA PHE A 11 -18.44 19.50 16.17
C PHE A 11 -18.83 18.33 15.28
N GLY A 12 -19.05 18.62 14.00
CA GLY A 12 -19.06 17.58 12.99
C GLY A 12 -17.66 16.98 12.92
N CYS A 13 -17.53 15.69 13.20
CA CYS A 13 -16.40 14.91 12.71
C CYS A 13 -16.45 14.97 11.18
N ALA A 14 -15.82 15.99 10.59
CA ALA A 14 -15.52 15.97 9.18
C ALA A 14 -14.49 14.87 8.99
N ALA A 15 -14.96 13.67 8.63
CA ALA A 15 -14.09 12.59 8.21
C ALA A 15 -13.16 13.16 7.13
N ALA A 16 -11.85 12.98 7.32
CA ALA A 16 -10.88 13.38 6.31
C ALA A 16 -11.30 12.76 4.98
N PRO A 17 -11.25 13.51 3.86
CA PRO A 17 -11.64 12.98 2.56
C PRO A 17 -10.86 11.70 2.28
N GLU A 18 -11.55 10.63 1.90
CA GLU A 18 -10.89 9.38 1.56
C GLU A 18 -9.95 9.59 0.36
N PRO A 19 -8.73 9.02 0.39
CA PRO A 19 -7.81 9.08 -0.73
C PRO A 19 -8.47 8.57 -2.02
N THR A 20 -8.41 9.37 -3.08
CA THR A 20 -8.98 9.03 -4.40
C THR A 20 -7.91 8.61 -5.40
N ARG A 21 -6.65 8.96 -5.12
CA ARG A 21 -5.47 8.64 -5.92
C ARG A 21 -4.31 8.20 -5.02
N LEU A 22 -3.29 7.59 -5.60
CA LEU A 22 -2.13 7.10 -4.86
C LEU A 22 -1.37 8.23 -4.15
N GLU A 23 -1.27 9.39 -4.78
CA GLU A 23 -0.58 10.57 -4.27
C GLU A 23 -1.27 11.12 -3.00
N ASP A 24 -2.59 10.95 -2.92
CA ASP A 24 -3.37 11.39 -1.76
C ASP A 24 -2.97 10.56 -0.50
N CYS A 25 -2.43 9.35 -0.67
CA CYS A 25 -1.96 8.52 0.45
C CYS A 25 -0.76 9.14 1.19
N ALA A 26 0.02 10.03 0.56
CA ALA A 26 1.17 10.67 1.20
C ALA A 26 0.76 11.57 2.39
N ALA A 27 -0.49 12.07 2.39
CA ALA A 27 -1.03 12.89 3.46
C ALA A 27 -1.51 12.09 4.68
N VAL A 28 -1.53 10.75 4.61
CA VAL A 28 -1.90 9.90 5.73
C VAL A 28 -0.74 9.85 6.72
N GLU A 29 -0.94 10.30 7.96
CA GLU A 29 0.13 10.38 8.98
C GLU A 29 0.61 9.01 9.46
N ASP A 30 -0.34 8.11 9.76
CA ASP A 30 -0.03 6.76 10.22
C ASP A 30 0.63 5.94 9.11
N ALA A 31 1.82 5.41 9.38
CA ALA A 31 2.61 4.68 8.39
C ALA A 31 1.96 3.37 7.93
N VAL A 32 1.22 2.69 8.81
CA VAL A 32 0.53 1.43 8.47
C VAL A 32 -0.67 1.74 7.57
N VAL A 33 -1.49 2.72 7.96
CA VAL A 33 -2.65 3.16 7.17
C VAL A 33 -2.20 3.73 5.82
N ARG A 34 -1.10 4.48 5.78
CA ARG A 34 -0.48 4.97 4.54
C ARG A 34 -0.06 3.82 3.63
N GLY A 35 0.60 2.80 4.17
CA GLY A 35 0.98 1.61 3.42
C GLY A 35 -0.22 0.82 2.90
N ASP A 36 -1.30 0.71 3.67
CA ASP A 36 -2.55 0.07 3.25
C ASP A 36 -3.24 0.85 2.13
N CYS A 37 -3.26 2.18 2.23
CA CYS A 37 -3.74 3.08 1.19
C CYS A 37 -2.96 2.87 -0.11
N GLN A 38 -1.64 2.92 -0.06
CA GLN A 38 -0.78 2.73 -1.23
C GLN A 38 -0.97 1.33 -1.85
N LEU A 39 -1.13 0.30 -1.02
CA LEU A 39 -1.39 -1.06 -1.49
C LEU A 39 -2.73 -1.17 -2.24
N LYS A 40 -3.79 -0.50 -1.76
CA LYS A 40 -5.11 -0.46 -2.41
C LYS A 40 -5.03 0.04 -3.86
N PHE A 41 -4.21 1.07 -4.12
CA PHE A 41 -4.05 1.63 -5.46
C PHE A 41 -3.08 0.86 -6.35
N THR A 42 -2.07 0.21 -5.78
CA THR A 42 -1.04 -0.50 -6.56
C THR A 42 -1.38 -1.96 -6.86
N THR A 43 -2.18 -2.62 -6.02
CA THR A 43 -2.57 -4.03 -6.23
C THR A 43 -3.30 -4.28 -7.56
N PRO A 44 -4.27 -3.45 -7.99
CA PRO A 44 -4.92 -3.63 -9.30
C PRO A 44 -3.95 -3.51 -10.48
N LEU A 45 -2.80 -2.83 -10.29
CA LEU A 45 -1.80 -2.61 -11.32
C LEU A 45 -0.82 -3.79 -11.47
N LEU A 46 -0.91 -4.83 -10.65
CA LEU A 46 -0.01 -5.98 -10.74
C LEU A 46 0.02 -6.58 -12.15
N GLU A 47 -1.12 -6.59 -12.85
CA GLU A 47 -1.29 -7.09 -14.22
C GLU A 47 -0.67 -6.18 -15.31
N ASP A 48 -0.39 -4.92 -15.01
CA ASP A 48 0.26 -3.96 -15.91
C ASP A 48 1.60 -3.49 -15.31
N PRO A 49 2.73 -4.16 -15.67
CA PRO A 49 4.04 -3.82 -15.12
C PRO A 49 4.42 -2.36 -15.31
N LYS A 50 4.06 -1.75 -16.45
CA LYS A 50 4.43 -0.37 -16.75
C LYS A 50 3.65 0.61 -15.88
N ALA A 51 2.35 0.38 -15.71
CA ALA A 51 1.53 1.20 -14.80
C ALA A 51 1.99 1.03 -13.34
N LEU A 52 2.33 -0.19 -12.93
CA LEU A 52 2.85 -0.43 -11.58
C LEU A 52 4.17 0.28 -11.33
N ASP A 53 5.12 0.21 -12.27
CA ASP A 53 6.42 0.87 -12.13
C ASP A 53 6.25 2.39 -12.04
N ALA A 54 5.34 2.97 -12.84
CA ALA A 54 4.99 4.39 -12.75
C ALA A 54 4.37 4.75 -11.39
N ALA A 55 3.48 3.91 -10.85
CA ALA A 55 2.87 4.12 -9.54
C ALA A 55 3.90 4.02 -8.40
N LEU A 56 4.80 3.03 -8.44
CA LEU A 56 5.86 2.88 -7.44
C LEU A 56 6.84 4.05 -7.44
N ALA A 57 7.08 4.68 -8.60
CA ALA A 57 7.92 5.87 -8.69
C ALA A 57 7.35 7.08 -7.93
N LEU A 58 6.03 7.11 -7.66
CA LEU A 58 5.37 8.16 -6.88
C LEU A 58 5.57 7.99 -5.36
N VAL A 59 5.93 6.80 -4.90
CA VAL A 59 6.21 6.52 -3.48
C VAL A 59 7.68 6.85 -3.20
N PRO A 60 8.03 7.65 -2.18
CA PRO A 60 9.43 8.01 -1.89
C PRO A 60 10.35 6.79 -1.76
N GLU A 61 11.59 6.90 -2.26
CA GLU A 61 12.58 5.83 -2.16
C GLU A 61 12.97 5.49 -0.71
N GLY A 62 13.37 4.25 -0.50
CA GLY A 62 13.82 3.74 0.79
C GLY A 62 12.81 2.77 1.41
N VAL A 63 12.75 2.79 2.73
CA VAL A 63 12.04 1.76 3.52
C VAL A 63 10.54 1.67 3.19
N GLU A 64 9.87 2.80 2.93
CA GLU A 64 8.44 2.81 2.62
C GLU A 64 8.13 2.13 1.27
N ARG A 65 8.86 2.49 0.21
CA ARG A 65 8.72 1.84 -1.10
C ARG A 65 9.07 0.36 -1.04
N ASP A 66 10.15 0.01 -0.35
CA ASP A 66 10.56 -1.38 -0.19
C ASP A 66 9.51 -2.21 0.58
N ALA A 67 8.90 -1.64 1.63
CA ALA A 67 7.82 -2.28 2.35
C ALA A 67 6.59 -2.51 1.46
N LEU A 68 6.21 -1.53 0.63
CA LEU A 68 5.13 -1.67 -0.34
C LEU A 68 5.43 -2.77 -1.38
N ILE A 69 6.64 -2.77 -1.95
CA ILE A 69 7.10 -3.79 -2.90
C ILE A 69 7.03 -5.18 -2.26
N ALA A 70 7.46 -5.33 -1.01
CA ALA A 70 7.43 -6.60 -0.29
C ALA A 70 5.98 -7.11 -0.12
N ARG A 71 5.05 -6.21 0.23
CA ARG A 71 3.63 -6.53 0.34
C ARG A 71 3.05 -6.97 -1.01
N LEU A 72 3.36 -6.25 -2.09
CA LEU A 72 2.94 -6.64 -3.45
C LEU A 72 3.52 -7.99 -3.87
N ALA A 73 4.78 -8.28 -3.53
CA ALA A 73 5.41 -9.57 -3.81
C ALA A 73 4.75 -10.73 -3.04
N VAL A 74 4.23 -10.47 -1.83
CA VAL A 74 3.42 -11.44 -1.08
C VAL A 74 2.03 -11.59 -1.71
N THR A 75 1.42 -10.50 -2.20
CA THR A 75 0.11 -10.51 -2.86
C THR A 75 0.14 -11.28 -4.18
N ASP A 76 1.18 -11.11 -5.00
CA ASP A 76 1.41 -11.91 -6.21
C ASP A 76 2.83 -12.50 -6.27
N PRO A 77 3.03 -13.68 -5.65
CA PRO A 77 4.34 -14.35 -5.59
C PRO A 77 4.91 -14.71 -6.95
N ARG A 78 4.07 -14.87 -7.98
CA ARG A 78 4.52 -15.15 -9.37
C ARG A 78 5.36 -13.99 -9.93
N ARG A 79 5.07 -12.76 -9.47
CA ARG A 79 5.79 -11.54 -9.83
C ARG A 79 6.82 -11.14 -8.79
N GLY A 80 6.88 -11.83 -7.65
CA GLY A 80 7.75 -11.52 -6.52
C GLY A 80 9.20 -11.30 -6.94
N ALA A 81 9.76 -12.18 -7.77
CA ALA A 81 11.15 -12.07 -8.22
C ALA A 81 11.43 -10.78 -9.04
N ARG A 82 10.46 -10.30 -9.82
CA ARG A 82 10.57 -9.02 -10.54
C ARG A 82 10.48 -7.86 -9.56
N LEU A 83 9.46 -7.85 -8.71
CA LEU A 83 9.19 -6.79 -7.73
C LEU A 83 10.39 -6.59 -6.80
N CYS A 84 10.92 -7.69 -6.29
CA CYS A 84 12.10 -7.76 -5.44
C CYS A 84 13.37 -7.11 -6.00
N LYS A 85 13.53 -7.04 -7.33
CA LYS A 85 14.69 -6.38 -7.95
C LYS A 85 14.65 -4.86 -7.79
N ALA A 86 13.48 -4.29 -7.49
CA ALA A 86 13.30 -2.86 -7.29
C ALA A 86 13.59 -2.42 -5.83
N MET A 87 13.95 -3.34 -4.94
CA MET A 87 14.33 -3.01 -3.56
C MET A 87 15.63 -2.19 -3.54
N THR A 88 15.63 -1.05 -2.85
CA THR A 88 16.81 -0.18 -2.79
C THR A 88 17.58 -0.29 -1.48
N THR A 89 16.94 -0.74 -0.40
CA THR A 89 17.56 -0.86 0.93
C THR A 89 18.12 -2.28 1.17
N PRO A 90 19.23 -2.41 1.93
CA PRO A 90 19.73 -3.73 2.36
C PRO A 90 18.68 -4.56 3.10
N GLU A 91 17.89 -3.92 3.98
CA GLU A 91 16.84 -4.57 4.76
C GLU A 91 15.70 -5.06 3.87
N GLY A 92 15.29 -4.25 2.89
CA GLY A 92 14.28 -4.62 1.89
C GLY A 92 14.71 -5.81 1.04
N GLN A 93 15.99 -5.85 0.62
CA GLN A 93 16.57 -6.96 -0.12
C GLN A 93 16.57 -8.26 0.71
N GLN A 94 16.99 -8.20 1.97
CA GLN A 94 16.94 -9.35 2.88
C GLN A 94 15.50 -9.83 3.09
N LYS A 95 14.55 -8.91 3.28
CA LYS A 95 13.14 -9.26 3.47
C LYS A 95 12.55 -9.92 2.23
N CYS A 96 12.87 -9.40 1.06
CA CYS A 96 12.48 -9.99 -0.20
C CYS A 96 12.99 -11.44 -0.35
N GLN A 97 14.25 -11.74 0.02
CA GLN A 97 14.78 -13.11 -0.05
C GLN A 97 13.95 -14.09 0.79
N GLN A 98 13.44 -13.65 1.94
CA GLN A 98 12.53 -14.45 2.77
C GLN A 98 11.18 -14.70 2.09
N VAL A 99 10.66 -13.71 1.34
CA VAL A 99 9.41 -13.86 0.57
C VAL A 99 9.61 -14.85 -0.59
N LEU A 100 10.71 -14.74 -1.33
CA LEU A 100 11.04 -15.64 -2.44
C LEU A 100 11.36 -17.06 -1.97
N GLY A 101 11.96 -17.21 -0.79
CA GLY A 101 12.26 -18.50 -0.15
C GLY A 101 11.03 -19.29 0.31
N ARG A 102 9.81 -18.80 0.06
CA ARG A 102 8.54 -19.45 0.39
C ARG A 102 7.82 -19.97 -0.86
N PRO A 103 8.32 -21.05 -1.50
CA PRO A 103 7.78 -21.57 -2.76
C PRO A 103 6.30 -22.00 -2.69
N HIS A 104 5.80 -22.29 -1.48
CA HIS A 104 4.37 -22.61 -1.25
C HIS A 104 3.41 -21.45 -1.56
N LEU A 105 3.92 -20.21 -1.65
CA LEU A 105 3.10 -19.05 -1.98
C LEU A 105 2.82 -18.91 -3.49
N GLY A 106 3.66 -19.50 -4.35
CA GLY A 106 3.49 -19.46 -5.81
C GLY A 106 2.66 -20.61 -6.39
N ALA A 107 2.36 -21.64 -5.60
CA ALA A 107 1.56 -22.77 -6.05
C ALA A 107 0.08 -22.36 -6.20
N PRO A 108 -0.61 -22.77 -7.28
CA PRO A 108 -2.05 -22.55 -7.40
C PRO A 108 -2.74 -23.18 -6.19
N ARG A 109 -3.60 -22.41 -5.50
CA ARG A 109 -4.37 -22.93 -4.38
C ARG A 109 -5.17 -24.13 -4.89
N LYS A 110 -4.93 -25.31 -4.32
CA LYS A 110 -5.83 -26.44 -4.54
C LYS A 110 -7.15 -26.08 -3.87
N THR A 111 -8.14 -25.63 -4.63
CA THR A 111 -9.53 -25.61 -4.19
C THR A 111 -9.90 -27.06 -3.91
N LYS A 112 -10.07 -27.38 -2.62
CA LYS A 112 -10.64 -28.66 -2.22
C LYS A 112 -12.09 -28.66 -2.74
N PRO A 113 -12.51 -29.68 -3.52
CA PRO A 113 -13.89 -29.80 -3.97
C PRO A 113 -14.85 -29.95 -2.79
#